data_AF-A0AAW4G7P1-F1
#
_entry.id   AF-A0AAW4G7P1-F1
#
_cell.length_a   1.000
_cell.length_b   1.000
_cell.length_c   1.000
_cell.angle_alpha   90.00
_cell.angle_beta   90.00
_cell.angle_gamma   90.00
#
_symmetry.space_group_name_H-M   'P 1'
#
loop_
_entity.id
_entity.type
_entity.pdbx_description
1 polymer ?
#
loop_
_entity_poly.entity_id
_entity_poly.type
_entity_poly.pdbx_seq_one_letter_code
_entity_poly.pdbx_strand_id
1 'polypeptide(L)'
;MADQDPPPGSARLQLADGIAVLRPEAAVFEAMVTGWSHQQMARNLSVGTIAAQVATIRRFQDFCGVAGPWHWTPRWSMTGSPNCAGSTAWPWARC
;
A
#
# COMPACT_ATOMS: atom_id res chain seq x y z
N MET A 1 -6.34 5.98 -29.65
CA MET A 1 -5.99 6.05 -28.21
C MET A 1 -5.40 4.70 -27.89
N ALA A 2 -4.07 4.62 -27.83
CA ALA A 2 -3.37 3.33 -27.74
C ALA A 2 -3.89 2.55 -26.53
N ASP A 3 -4.29 1.31 -26.78
CA ASP A 3 -4.46 0.30 -25.74
C ASP A 3 -3.09 0.12 -25.09
N GLN A 4 -2.86 0.79 -23.95
CA GLN A 4 -1.63 0.66 -23.21
C GLN A 4 -1.81 -0.49 -22.25
N ASP A 5 -1.16 -1.62 -22.55
CA ASP A 5 -1.05 -2.72 -21.61
C ASP A 5 -0.49 -2.18 -20.30
N PRO A 6 -1.19 -2.38 -19.17
CA PRO A 6 -0.72 -1.89 -17.89
C PRO A 6 0.59 -2.61 -17.51
N PRO A 7 1.56 -1.90 -16.93
CA PRO A 7 2.84 -2.51 -16.57
C PRO A 7 2.65 -3.63 -15.52
N PRO A 8 3.56 -4.62 -15.47
CA PRO A 8 3.49 -5.71 -14.50
C PRO A 8 3.38 -5.19 -13.06
N GLY A 9 2.43 -5.74 -12.30
CA GLY A 9 2.16 -5.31 -10.91
C GLY A 9 1.37 -4.00 -10.79
N SER A 10 0.88 -3.43 -11.90
CA SER A 10 -0.10 -2.33 -11.86
C SER A 10 -1.38 -2.75 -11.13
N ALA A 11 -1.94 -1.84 -10.32
CA ALA A 11 -3.21 -2.05 -9.64
C ALA A 11 -4.37 -2.33 -10.61
N ARG A 12 -4.31 -1.77 -11.84
CA ARG A 12 -5.33 -1.99 -12.87
C ARG A 12 -5.43 -3.47 -13.29
N LEU A 13 -4.35 -4.24 -13.17
CA LEU A 13 -4.37 -5.69 -13.43
C LEU A 13 -5.10 -6.50 -12.36
N GLN A 14 -5.37 -5.92 -11.19
CA GLN A 14 -6.02 -6.59 -10.06
C GLN A 14 -7.47 -6.12 -9.83
N LEU A 15 -7.95 -5.13 -10.59
CA LEU A 15 -9.30 -4.59 -10.50
C LEU A 15 -10.14 -5.12 -11.67
N ALA A 16 -11.40 -5.47 -11.40
CA ALA A 16 -12.32 -5.90 -12.44
C ALA A 16 -12.67 -4.73 -13.38
N ASP A 17 -12.48 -4.91 -14.69
CA ASP A 17 -12.88 -3.92 -15.67
C ASP A 17 -14.41 -3.78 -15.75
N GLY A 18 -14.88 -2.55 -15.95
CA GLY A 18 -16.31 -2.24 -16.14
C GLY A 18 -17.17 -2.24 -14.88
N ILE A 19 -16.60 -2.50 -13.70
CA ILE A 19 -17.33 -2.52 -12.42
C ILE A 19 -16.95 -1.30 -11.57
N ALA A 20 -17.96 -0.55 -11.11
CA ALA A 20 -17.76 0.56 -10.19
C ALA A 20 -17.27 0.05 -8.82
N VAL A 21 -16.15 0.58 -8.35
CA VAL A 21 -15.54 0.20 -7.08
C VAL A 21 -16.15 1.03 -5.94
N LEU A 22 -16.77 0.37 -4.97
CA LEU A 22 -17.48 1.01 -3.85
C LEU A 22 -16.56 1.84 -2.93
N ARG A 23 -15.32 1.40 -2.74
CA ARG A 23 -14.29 2.07 -1.93
C ARG A 23 -12.99 2.18 -2.73
N PRO A 24 -12.91 3.14 -3.68
CA PRO A 24 -11.83 3.16 -4.66
C PRO A 24 -10.46 3.22 -4.01
N GLU A 25 -10.29 3.98 -2.93
CA GLU A 25 -9.00 4.16 -2.27
C GLU A 25 -8.51 2.85 -1.62
N ALA A 26 -9.40 2.15 -0.90
CA ALA A 26 -9.06 0.89 -0.25
C ALA A 26 -8.79 -0.21 -1.27
N ALA A 27 -9.61 -0.29 -2.33
CA ALA A 27 -9.44 -1.29 -3.36
C ALA A 27 -8.16 -1.09 -4.18
N VAL A 28 -7.84 0.16 -4.56
CA VAL A 28 -6.61 0.48 -5.28
C VAL A 28 -5.39 0.17 -4.40
N PHE A 29 -5.45 0.46 -3.10
CA PHE A 29 -4.36 0.11 -2.18
C PHE A 29 -4.13 -1.41 -2.11
N GLU A 30 -5.18 -2.21 -1.93
CA GLU A 30 -5.05 -3.68 -1.89
C GLU A 30 -4.55 -4.24 -3.23
N ALA A 31 -5.00 -3.67 -4.34
CA ALA A 31 -4.50 -4.00 -5.68
C ALA A 31 -3.00 -3.70 -5.83
N MET A 32 -2.53 -2.56 -5.31
CA MET A 32 -1.10 -2.20 -5.31
C MET A 32 -0.27 -3.18 -4.45
N VAL A 33 -0.74 -3.51 -3.24
CA VAL A 33 -0.04 -4.46 -2.34
C VAL A 33 0.03 -5.85 -2.99
N THR A 34 -1.03 -6.28 -3.67
CA THR A 34 -1.08 -7.56 -4.38
C THR A 34 -0.12 -7.57 -5.57
N GLY A 35 -0.16 -6.54 -6.42
CA GLY A 35 0.75 -6.40 -7.56
C GLY A 35 2.22 -6.37 -7.14
N TRP A 36 2.55 -5.63 -6.09
CA TRP A 36 3.89 -5.60 -5.49
C TRP A 36 4.30 -6.96 -4.93
N SER A 37 3.41 -7.69 -4.25
CA SER A 37 3.70 -9.03 -3.73
C SER A 37 4.04 -10.01 -4.85
N HIS A 38 3.31 -9.96 -5.97
CA HIS A 38 3.64 -10.76 -7.16
C HIS A 38 5.01 -10.39 -7.75
N GLN A 39 5.36 -9.09 -7.78
CA GLN A 39 6.70 -8.66 -8.20
C GLN A 39 7.81 -9.22 -7.29
N GLN A 40 7.57 -9.30 -5.97
CA GLN A 40 8.54 -9.88 -5.03
C GLN A 40 8.66 -11.41 -5.21
N MET A 41 7.54 -12.11 -5.47
CA MET A 41 7.57 -13.54 -5.78
C MET A 41 8.36 -13.84 -7.05
N ALA A 42 8.22 -13.01 -8.09
CA ALA A 42 8.99 -13.14 -9.33
C ALA A 42 10.52 -12.98 -9.14
N ARG A 43 10.94 -12.35 -8.03
CA ARG A 43 12.35 -12.24 -7.61
C ARG A 43 12.80 -13.40 -6.72
N ASN A 44 11.99 -14.46 -6.62
CA ASN A 44 12.23 -15.64 -5.79
C ASN A 44 12.40 -15.30 -4.28
N LEU A 45 11.75 -14.24 -3.79
CA LEU A 45 11.70 -13.96 -2.36
C LEU A 45 10.79 -14.97 -1.66
N SER A 46 11.17 -15.35 -0.43
CA SER A 46 10.34 -16.25 0.37
C SER A 46 9.01 -15.61 0.73
N VAL A 47 7.95 -16.43 0.81
CA VAL A 47 6.61 -15.97 1.23
C VAL A 47 6.65 -15.30 2.60
N GLY A 48 7.47 -15.81 3.53
CA GLY A 48 7.64 -15.21 4.86
C GLY A 48 8.24 -13.80 4.79
N THR A 49 9.24 -13.60 3.92
CA THR A 49 9.87 -12.28 3.71
C THR A 49 8.90 -11.28 3.09
N ILE A 50 8.04 -11.74 2.17
CA ILE A 50 7.01 -10.90 1.54
C ILE A 50 5.95 -10.52 2.57
N ALA A 51 5.45 -11.50 3.34
CA ALA A 51 4.45 -11.28 4.38
C ALA A 51 4.92 -10.27 5.45
N ALA A 52 6.18 -10.37 5.89
CA ALA A 52 6.77 -9.43 6.84
C ALA A 52 6.80 -7.99 6.29
N GLN A 53 7.13 -7.82 5.01
CA GLN A 53 7.11 -6.51 4.36
C GLN A 53 5.69 -5.97 4.15
N VAL A 54 4.73 -6.80 3.73
CA VAL A 54 3.31 -6.41 3.64
C VAL A 54 2.80 -5.93 4.99
N ALA A 55 3.13 -6.62 6.08
CA ALA A 55 2.75 -6.21 7.43
C ALA A 55 3.29 -4.81 7.78
N THR A 56 4.53 -4.51 7.40
CA THR A 56 5.12 -3.17 7.57
C THR A 56 4.38 -2.12 6.75
N ILE A 57 4.04 -2.40 5.48
CA ILE A 57 3.30 -1.48 4.61
C ILE A 57 1.92 -1.18 5.19
N ARG A 58 1.20 -2.18 5.70
CA ARG A 58 -0.13 -2.01 6.32
C ARG A 58 -0.07 -1.21 7.61
N ARG A 59 0.91 -1.47 8.49
CA ARG A 59 1.12 -0.63 9.68
C ARG A 59 1.42 0.83 9.33
N PHE A 60 2.16 1.06 8.25
CA PHE A 60 2.42 2.40 7.77
C PHE A 60 1.16 3.08 7.22
N GLN A 61 0.32 2.35 6.48
CA GLN A 61 -1.00 2.83 6.06
C GLN A 61 -1.86 3.22 7.27
N ASP A 62 -1.96 2.34 8.27
CA ASP A 62 -2.73 2.60 9.50
C ASP A 62 -2.23 3.87 10.21
N PHE A 63 -0.90 4.07 10.23
CA PHE A 63 -0.28 5.26 10.79
C PHE A 63 -0.58 6.54 10.00
N CYS A 64 -0.60 6.48 8.66
CA CYS A 64 -0.97 7.61 7.82
C CYS A 64 -2.48 7.92 7.85
N GLY A 65 -3.30 6.99 8.34
CA GLY A 65 -4.74 7.13 8.50
C GLY A 65 -5.50 6.95 7.18
N VAL A 66 -6.52 7.78 6.95
CA VAL A 66 -7.44 7.65 5.79
C VAL A 66 -6.76 8.00 4.45
N ALA A 67 -5.59 8.63 4.49
CA ALA A 67 -4.87 9.04 3.29
C ALA A 67 -4.14 7.86 2.64
N GLY A 68 -4.52 7.55 1.39
CA GLY A 68 -3.88 6.51 0.57
C GLY A 68 -2.43 6.84 0.18
N PRO A 69 -1.72 5.89 -0.43
CA PRO A 69 -0.27 5.97 -0.67
C PRO A 69 0.17 7.15 -1.54
N TRP A 70 -0.69 7.65 -2.42
CA TRP A 70 -0.42 8.83 -3.26
C TRP A 70 -0.36 10.15 -2.47
N HIS A 71 -0.76 10.16 -1.20
CA HIS A 71 -0.61 11.32 -0.32
C HIS A 71 0.63 11.22 0.58
N TRP A 72 1.33 10.09 0.59
CA TRP A 72 2.48 9.90 1.46
C TRP A 72 3.57 10.91 1.13
N THR A 73 3.97 11.68 2.14
CA THR A 73 5.10 12.59 2.02
C THR A 73 6.27 12.07 2.85
N PRO A 74 7.54 12.33 2.46
CA PRO A 74 8.70 11.99 3.27
C PRO A 74 8.63 12.60 4.67
N ARG A 75 7.97 13.75 4.81
CA ARG A 75 7.73 14.38 6.11
C ARG A 75 6.89 13.49 7.03
N TRP A 76 5.98 12.67 6.54
CA TRP A 76 5.16 11.79 7.39
C TRP A 76 5.96 10.66 8.03
N SER A 77 7.04 10.19 7.40
CA SER A 77 7.95 9.23 8.04
C SER A 77 8.87 9.87 9.08
N MET A 78 8.97 11.20 9.11
CA MET A 78 9.86 11.93 10.04
C MET A 78 9.10 12.68 11.14
N THR A 79 7.89 13.13 10.85
CA THR A 79 7.03 13.90 11.73
C THR A 79 5.66 13.29 11.55
N GLY A 80 5.14 12.59 12.57
CA GLY A 80 3.88 11.86 12.43
C GLY A 80 2.75 12.71 11.83
N SER A 81 1.80 12.03 11.18
CA SER A 81 0.70 12.67 10.45
C SER A 81 0.05 13.78 11.29
N PRO A 82 -0.18 15.00 10.74
CA PRO A 82 -0.80 16.10 11.46
C PRO A 82 -2.23 15.80 11.92
N ASN A 83 -2.84 14.73 11.38
CA ASN A 83 -4.17 14.26 11.75
C ASN A 83 -4.14 13.32 12.97
N CYS A 84 -2.96 12.97 13.49
CA CYS A 84 -2.77 12.16 14.68
C CYS A 84 -2.83 13.02 15.95
N ALA A 85 -3.96 13.70 16.18
CA ALA A 85 -4.26 14.28 17.49
C ALA A 85 -4.66 13.13 18.45
N GLY A 86 -3.70 12.31 18.90
CA GLY A 86 -3.96 11.34 19.96
C GLY A 86 -3.05 10.10 20.07
N SER A 87 -2.17 9.81 19.12
CA SER A 87 -1.28 8.63 19.22
C SER A 87 0.15 9.02 19.56
N THR A 88 0.49 9.03 20.85
CA THR A 88 1.85 9.32 21.36
C THR A 88 2.78 8.10 21.29
N ALA A 89 2.56 7.13 20.42
CA ALA A 89 3.45 5.97 20.32
C ALA A 89 3.63 5.52 18.87
N TRP A 90 4.82 5.78 18.35
CA TRP A 90 5.31 5.16 17.12
C TRP A 90 5.33 3.63 17.28
N PRO A 91 4.76 2.86 16.34
CA PRO A 91 4.62 1.40 16.50
C PRO A 91 5.94 0.61 16.41
N TRP A 92 7.05 1.20 15.94
CA TRP A 92 8.38 0.57 15.98
C TRP A 92 9.14 0.81 17.28
N ALA A 93 8.63 1.63 18.20
CA ALA A 93 9.19 1.79 19.56
C ALA A 93 8.87 0.59 20.48
N ARG A 94 8.24 -0.48 19.94
CA ARG A 94 7.93 -1.74 20.64
C ARG A 94 8.44 -2.97 19.87
N CYS A 95 9.53 -2.79 19.11
CA CYS A 95 10.46 -3.86 18.75
C CYS A 95 11.73 -3.64 19.57
#